data_AF-A0A0J7KGU6-F1
#
_entry.id   AF-A0A0J7KGU6-F1
#
_cell.length_a   1.000
_cell.length_b   1.000
_cell.length_c   1.000
_cell.angle_alpha   90.00
_cell.angle_beta   90.00
_cell.angle_gamma   90.00
#
_symmetry.space_group_name_H-M   'P 1'
#
loop_
_entity.id
_entity.type
_entity.pdbx_description
1 polymer ?
#
loop_
_entity_poly.entity_id
_entity_poly.type
_entity_poly.pdbx_seq_one_letter_code
_entity_poly.pdbx_strand_id
1 'polypeptide(L)'
;MSVRRTLHTPQGRETLHSQLGPLGRKYVGTLLSGEATSEMDNVYGVHLGDNGTMLGDKRFDVNVDDAIIVGDVKYIGTPSLYKLIFKRIPDDLVNTENDKLTYRDILLKTNVHKRDHKATISVLGNKEHKYKYVIAPLLQSVKKVGAGRVPSAMRVTGNRIDYVHWDNPNELVDRL
;
A
#
# COMPACT_ATOMS: atom_id res chain seq x y z
N MET A 1 -20.62 -5.67 -18.11
CA MET A 1 -19.40 -6.28 -18.73
C MET A 1 -18.30 -6.34 -17.68
N SER A 2 -17.52 -7.42 -17.60
CA SER A 2 -16.40 -7.52 -16.65
C SER A 2 -15.20 -6.70 -17.12
N VAL A 3 -14.51 -6.01 -16.22
CA VAL A 3 -13.29 -5.22 -16.50
C VAL A 3 -12.27 -6.04 -17.29
N ARG A 4 -12.14 -7.33 -16.96
CA ARG A 4 -11.26 -8.28 -17.65
C ARG A 4 -11.58 -8.41 -19.14
N ARG A 5 -12.86 -8.43 -19.53
CA ARG A 5 -13.26 -8.54 -20.95
C ARG A 5 -12.92 -7.28 -21.73
N THR A 6 -13.11 -6.10 -21.14
CA THR A 6 -12.78 -4.82 -21.78
C THR A 6 -11.27 -4.71 -22.04
N LEU A 7 -10.45 -5.19 -21.10
CA LEU A 7 -8.99 -5.22 -21.20
C LEU A 7 -8.45 -6.19 -22.26
N HIS A 8 -9.24 -7.14 -22.75
CA HIS A 8 -8.83 -8.03 -23.84
C HIS A 8 -8.97 -7.40 -25.23
N THR A 9 -9.64 -6.25 -25.34
CA THR A 9 -9.80 -5.55 -26.62
C THR A 9 -8.68 -4.53 -26.84
N PRO A 10 -8.11 -4.39 -28.05
CA PRO A 10 -7.12 -3.36 -28.35
C PRO A 10 -7.63 -1.95 -28.03
N GLN A 11 -8.89 -1.63 -28.37
CA GLN A 11 -9.52 -0.35 -28.07
C GLN A 11 -9.65 -0.08 -26.57
N GLY A 12 -10.04 -1.09 -25.78
CA GLY A 12 -10.13 -0.95 -24.33
C GLY A 12 -8.76 -0.69 -23.68
N ARG A 13 -7.71 -1.35 -24.17
CA ARG A 13 -6.33 -1.09 -23.72
C ARG A 13 -5.88 0.33 -24.08
N GLU A 14 -6.09 0.75 -25.33
CA GLU A 14 -5.69 2.07 -25.81
C GLU A 14 -6.41 3.20 -25.05
N THR A 15 -7.71 3.03 -24.80
CA THR A 15 -8.51 3.98 -24.01
C THR A 15 -7.94 4.13 -22.60
N LEU A 16 -7.59 3.04 -21.92
CA LEU A 16 -6.98 3.10 -20.59
C LEU A 16 -5.57 3.70 -20.61
N HIS A 17 -4.75 3.33 -21.60
CA HIS A 17 -3.42 3.92 -21.77
C HIS A 17 -3.49 5.44 -21.96
N SER A 18 -4.50 5.96 -22.65
CA SER A 18 -4.70 7.40 -22.84
C SER A 18 -5.01 8.15 -21.54
N GLN A 19 -5.58 7.48 -20.54
CA GLN A 19 -5.99 8.06 -19.26
C GLN A 19 -4.89 8.00 -18.19
N LEU A 20 -3.82 7.26 -18.43
CA LEU A 20 -2.71 7.08 -17.49
C LEU A 20 -1.53 7.96 -17.85
N GLY A 21 -0.88 8.51 -16.83
CA GLY A 21 0.43 9.13 -16.96
C GLY A 21 1.55 8.11 -17.20
N PRO A 22 2.81 8.56 -17.38
CA PRO A 22 3.95 7.69 -17.65
C PRO A 22 4.15 6.55 -16.65
N LEU A 23 4.05 6.81 -15.34
CA LEU A 23 4.19 5.79 -14.29
C LEU A 23 2.98 4.86 -14.27
N GLY A 24 1.77 5.40 -14.41
CA GLY A 24 0.54 4.62 -14.53
C GLY A 24 0.61 3.64 -15.69
N ARG A 25 1.01 4.10 -16.89
CA ARG A 25 1.20 3.23 -18.06
C ARG A 25 2.23 2.14 -17.80
N LYS A 26 3.34 2.47 -17.14
CA LYS A 26 4.39 1.51 -16.83
C LYS A 26 3.93 0.43 -15.86
N TYR A 27 3.26 0.80 -14.76
CA TYR A 27 2.93 -0.15 -13.70
C TYR A 27 1.53 -0.74 -13.83
N VAL A 28 0.50 0.10 -14.00
CA VAL A 28 -0.88 -0.34 -14.22
C VAL A 28 -1.03 -0.98 -15.59
N GLY A 29 -0.43 -0.40 -16.64
CA GLY A 29 -0.45 -1.02 -17.97
C GLY A 29 0.14 -2.43 -17.98
N THR A 30 1.30 -2.63 -17.33
CA THR A 30 1.92 -3.97 -17.19
C THR A 30 1.06 -4.94 -16.36
N LEU A 31 0.42 -4.46 -15.29
CA LEU A 31 -0.51 -5.28 -14.51
C LEU A 31 -1.68 -5.78 -15.37
N LEU A 32 -2.23 -4.90 -16.21
CA LEU A 32 -3.45 -5.16 -16.99
C LEU A 32 -3.19 -5.85 -18.33
N SER A 33 -1.98 -5.77 -18.88
CA SER A 33 -1.61 -6.45 -20.12
C SER A 33 -1.58 -7.97 -19.96
N GLY A 34 -1.48 -8.46 -18.72
CA GLY A 34 -1.25 -9.87 -18.41
C GLY A 34 0.22 -10.28 -18.52
N GLU A 35 1.10 -9.34 -18.85
CA GLU A 35 2.56 -9.51 -18.84
C GLU A 35 3.15 -9.20 -17.46
N ALA A 36 2.34 -9.31 -16.40
CA ALA A 36 2.78 -9.10 -15.03
C ALA A 36 3.96 -10.02 -14.75
N THR A 37 5.15 -9.41 -14.67
CA THR A 37 6.40 -10.14 -14.49
C THR A 37 6.47 -10.68 -13.06
N SER A 38 7.35 -11.65 -12.82
CA SER A 38 7.66 -12.11 -11.46
C SER A 38 8.21 -11.01 -10.53
N GLU A 39 8.53 -9.83 -11.08
CA GLU A 39 8.91 -8.65 -10.32
C GLU A 39 7.71 -7.95 -9.67
N MET A 40 6.49 -8.13 -10.19
CA MET A 40 5.28 -7.52 -9.64
C MET A 40 4.82 -8.29 -8.40
N ASP A 41 4.36 -7.54 -7.40
CA ASP A 41 3.86 -8.10 -6.16
C ASP A 41 2.37 -8.44 -6.27
N ASN A 42 2.07 -9.75 -6.26
CA ASN A 42 0.70 -10.24 -6.29
C ASN A 42 0.10 -10.46 -4.90
N VAL A 43 0.88 -10.27 -3.82
CA VAL A 43 0.46 -10.52 -2.44
C VAL A 43 0.15 -9.20 -1.73
N TYR A 44 1.06 -8.22 -1.81
CA TYR A 44 0.88 -6.90 -1.20
C TYR A 44 0.83 -5.75 -2.21
N GLY A 45 0.84 -6.06 -3.51
CA GLY A 45 0.71 -5.08 -4.58
C GLY A 45 -0.72 -4.96 -5.11
N VAL A 46 -0.86 -4.13 -6.14
CA VAL A 46 -2.15 -3.88 -6.80
C VAL A 46 -2.53 -5.10 -7.62
N HIS A 47 -3.80 -5.50 -7.53
CA HIS A 47 -4.34 -6.62 -8.29
C HIS A 47 -5.66 -6.25 -8.98
N LEU A 48 -6.06 -7.04 -9.98
CA LEU A 48 -7.33 -6.83 -10.68
C LEU A 48 -8.47 -7.60 -10.00
N GLY A 49 -9.33 -6.87 -9.29
CA GLY A 49 -10.58 -7.37 -8.71
C GLY A 49 -11.77 -7.28 -9.68
N ASP A 50 -12.96 -7.65 -9.21
CA ASP A 50 -14.19 -7.63 -10.02
C ASP A 50 -14.58 -6.22 -10.48
N ASN A 51 -14.26 -5.26 -9.63
CA ASN A 51 -14.66 -3.86 -9.75
C ASN A 51 -13.59 -2.97 -10.40
N GLY A 52 -12.40 -3.49 -10.69
CA GLY A 52 -11.26 -2.73 -11.19
C GLY A 52 -9.98 -3.08 -10.44
N THR A 53 -8.98 -2.21 -10.54
CA THR A 53 -7.73 -2.32 -9.78
C THR A 53 -7.98 -2.09 -8.30
N MET A 54 -7.41 -2.96 -7.47
CA MET A 54 -7.60 -3.01 -6.03
C MET A 54 -6.25 -3.07 -5.34
N LEU A 55 -6.17 -2.46 -4.16
CA LEU A 55 -5.07 -2.62 -3.22
C LEU A 55 -5.67 -2.92 -1.85
N GLY A 56 -5.45 -4.15 -1.37
CA GLY A 56 -6.14 -4.64 -0.18
C GLY A 56 -7.65 -4.56 -0.33
N ASP A 57 -8.32 -3.87 0.61
CA ASP A 57 -9.78 -3.71 0.63
C ASP A 57 -10.29 -2.42 -0.06
N LYS A 58 -9.43 -1.66 -0.75
CA LYS A 58 -9.80 -0.41 -1.43
C LYS A 58 -9.58 -0.47 -2.93
N ARG A 59 -10.38 0.31 -3.66
CA ARG A 59 -10.11 0.65 -5.06
C ARG A 59 -8.78 1.41 -5.15
N PHE A 60 -8.02 1.07 -6.17
CA PHE A 60 -6.76 1.71 -6.52
C PHE A 60 -6.87 2.24 -7.93
N ASP A 61 -6.71 3.55 -8.11
CA ASP A 61 -6.77 4.22 -9.40
C ASP A 61 -5.56 5.15 -9.57
N VAL A 62 -5.25 5.48 -10.82
CA VAL A 62 -4.16 6.39 -11.19
C VAL A 62 -4.69 7.37 -12.22
N ASN A 63 -4.40 8.66 -12.06
CA ASN A 63 -4.80 9.68 -13.02
C ASN A 63 -3.72 9.96 -14.08
N VAL A 64 -4.02 10.91 -14.98
CA VAL A 64 -3.11 11.33 -16.06
C VAL A 64 -1.81 11.96 -15.55
N ASP A 65 -1.81 12.49 -14.33
CA ASP A 65 -0.65 13.12 -13.67
C ASP A 65 0.16 12.11 -12.84
N ASP A 66 -0.11 10.81 -12.98
CA ASP A 66 0.43 9.73 -12.16
C ASP A 66 0.07 9.79 -10.67
N ALA A 67 -0.85 10.66 -10.26
CA ALA A 67 -1.32 10.69 -8.89
C ALA A 67 -2.07 9.40 -8.56
N ILE A 68 -1.75 8.82 -7.40
CA ILE A 68 -2.31 7.57 -6.91
C ILE A 68 -3.57 7.91 -6.10
N ILE A 69 -4.66 7.21 -6.37
CA ILE A 69 -5.95 7.39 -5.68
C ILE A 69 -6.30 6.05 -5.03
N VAL A 70 -6.46 6.05 -3.70
CA VAL A 70 -6.80 4.85 -2.92
C VAL A 70 -8.05 5.14 -2.11
N GLY A 71 -9.17 4.51 -2.48
CA GLY A 71 -10.48 4.95 -2.01
C GLY A 71 -10.71 6.42 -2.38
N ASP A 72 -10.89 7.27 -1.38
CA ASP A 72 -11.14 8.71 -1.56
C ASP A 72 -9.89 9.59 -1.31
N VAL A 73 -8.71 8.97 -1.15
CA VAL A 73 -7.46 9.69 -0.80
C VAL A 73 -6.54 9.75 -2.02
N LYS A 74 -6.03 10.94 -2.31
CA LYS A 74 -5.06 11.21 -3.39
C LYS A 74 -3.65 11.38 -2.83
N TYR A 75 -2.68 10.75 -3.50
CA TYR A 75 -1.25 10.80 -3.18
C TYR A 75 -0.44 11.24 -4.39
N ILE A 76 0.69 11.91 -4.14
CA ILE A 76 1.64 12.27 -5.19
C ILE A 76 2.30 11.01 -5.71
N GLY A 77 2.26 10.81 -7.03
CA GLY A 77 2.88 9.67 -7.69
C GLY A 77 4.37 9.85 -7.91
N THR A 78 5.21 9.31 -7.03
CA THR A 78 6.66 9.30 -7.22
C THR A 78 7.14 7.96 -7.77
N PRO A 79 8.22 7.92 -8.58
CA PRO A 79 8.77 6.65 -9.06
C PRO A 79 9.09 5.65 -7.93
N SER A 80 9.52 6.14 -6.78
CA SER A 80 9.85 5.31 -5.61
C SER A 80 8.61 4.78 -4.91
N LEU A 81 7.55 5.59 -4.77
CA LEU A 81 6.27 5.10 -4.23
C LEU A 81 5.63 4.04 -5.13
N TYR A 82 5.68 4.21 -6.46
CA TYR A 82 5.21 3.18 -7.39
C TYR A 82 6.00 1.87 -7.25
N LYS A 83 7.32 1.92 -7.06
CA LYS A 83 8.12 0.71 -6.80
C LYS A 83 7.68 0.03 -5.51
N LEU A 84 7.48 0.78 -4.42
CA LEU A 84 7.02 0.25 -3.14
C LEU A 84 5.66 -0.45 -3.26
N ILE A 85 4.74 0.11 -4.04
CA ILE A 85 3.40 -0.46 -4.23
C ILE A 85 3.46 -1.69 -5.13
N PHE A 86 4.04 -1.59 -6.32
CA PHE A 86 3.90 -2.61 -7.36
C PHE A 86 4.95 -3.71 -7.34
N LYS A 87 6.17 -3.48 -6.83
CA LYS A 87 7.25 -4.49 -6.91
C LYS A 87 7.25 -5.43 -5.70
N ARG A 88 7.60 -6.69 -5.97
CA ARG A 88 7.78 -7.75 -4.96
C ARG A 88 9.04 -7.54 -4.14
N ILE A 89 10.10 -7.05 -4.77
CA ILE A 89 11.36 -6.67 -4.12
C ILE A 89 11.65 -5.24 -4.58
N PRO A 90 11.17 -4.21 -3.86
CA PRO A 90 11.57 -2.84 -4.15
C PRO A 90 13.05 -2.70 -3.82
N ASP A 91 13.77 -1.93 -4.63
CA ASP A 91 15.17 -1.60 -4.35
C ASP A 91 15.21 -0.57 -3.21
N ASP A 92 15.72 -0.97 -2.04
CA ASP A 92 15.66 -0.20 -0.81
C ASP A 92 16.49 1.09 -0.87
N LEU A 93 17.51 1.16 -1.74
CA LEU A 93 18.41 2.31 -1.89
C LEU A 93 17.76 3.54 -2.53
N VAL A 94 16.64 3.36 -3.24
CA VAL A 94 16.05 4.43 -4.07
C VAL A 94 14.82 5.08 -3.39
N ASN A 95 14.41 4.60 -2.22
CA ASN A 95 13.18 5.06 -1.57
C ASN A 95 13.44 6.22 -0.62
N THR A 96 12.78 7.36 -0.85
CA THR A 96 12.83 8.49 0.08
C THR A 96 12.05 8.16 1.36
N GLU A 97 12.42 8.78 2.49
CA GLU A 97 11.67 8.60 3.74
C GLU A 97 10.21 9.07 3.61
N ASN A 98 9.96 10.11 2.82
CA ASN A 98 8.60 10.57 2.54
C ASN A 98 7.76 9.51 1.79
N ASP A 99 8.36 8.82 0.82
CA ASP A 99 7.68 7.73 0.10
C ASP A 99 7.39 6.55 1.03
N LYS A 100 8.30 6.23 1.96
CA LYS A 100 8.11 5.19 2.98
C LYS A 100 6.95 5.52 3.92
N LEU A 101 6.86 6.77 4.39
CA LEU A 101 5.76 7.24 5.23
C LEU A 101 4.42 7.23 4.47
N THR A 102 4.42 7.68 3.22
CA THR A 102 3.24 7.66 2.35
C THR A 102 2.78 6.22 2.10
N TYR A 103 3.72 5.33 1.78
CA TYR A 103 3.43 3.92 1.58
C TYR A 103 2.87 3.29 2.85
N ARG A 104 3.41 3.63 4.02
CA ARG A 104 2.89 3.18 5.31
C ARG A 104 1.43 3.60 5.52
N ASP A 105 1.08 4.84 5.22
CA ASP A 105 -0.30 5.32 5.32
C ASP A 105 -1.25 4.52 4.41
N ILE A 106 -0.83 4.28 3.16
CA ILE A 106 -1.57 3.46 2.19
C ILE A 106 -1.77 2.03 2.74
N LEU A 107 -0.71 1.40 3.26
CA LEU A 107 -0.78 0.05 3.85
C LEU A 107 -1.82 -0.05 4.97
N LEU A 108 -1.94 1.00 5.78
CA LEU A 108 -2.90 1.08 6.89
C LEU A 108 -4.33 1.27 6.39
N LYS A 109 -4.55 2.21 5.46
CA LYS A 109 -5.89 2.52 4.92
C LYS A 109 -6.50 1.40 4.09
N THR A 110 -5.66 0.57 3.46
CA THR A 110 -6.08 -0.55 2.59
C THR A 110 -6.16 -1.88 3.32
N ASN A 111 -5.72 -1.93 4.58
CA ASN A 111 -5.56 -3.18 5.34
C ASN A 111 -4.77 -4.27 4.57
N VAL A 112 -3.90 -3.91 3.61
CA VAL A 112 -3.25 -4.92 2.74
C VAL A 112 -2.33 -5.86 3.53
N HIS A 113 -1.82 -5.41 4.67
CA HIS A 113 -0.97 -6.17 5.58
C HIS A 113 -1.76 -7.12 6.49
N LYS A 114 -3.09 -7.04 6.53
CA LYS A 114 -3.95 -7.89 7.37
C LYS A 114 -4.47 -9.09 6.58
N ARG A 115 -4.67 -10.21 7.28
CA ARG A 115 -5.28 -11.40 6.70
C ARG A 115 -6.72 -11.09 6.25
N ASP A 116 -7.07 -11.53 5.04
CA ASP A 116 -8.33 -11.26 4.33
C ASP A 116 -8.65 -9.77 4.14
N HIS A 117 -7.65 -8.88 4.28
CA HIS A 117 -7.81 -7.43 4.20
C HIS A 117 -8.89 -6.85 5.14
N LYS A 118 -9.23 -7.59 6.21
CA LYS A 118 -10.22 -7.18 7.21
C LYS A 118 -9.52 -6.59 8.42
N ALA A 119 -10.08 -5.49 8.93
CA ALA A 119 -9.53 -4.78 10.08
C ALA A 119 -9.41 -5.64 11.36
N THR A 120 -10.21 -6.71 11.46
CA THR A 120 -10.44 -7.55 12.64
C THR A 120 -9.59 -8.83 12.71
N ILE A 121 -8.77 -9.15 11.70
CA ILE A 121 -7.98 -10.40 11.66
C ILE A 121 -6.48 -10.13 11.85
N SER A 122 -5.78 -11.10 12.44
CA SER A 122 -4.32 -11.11 12.63
C SER A 122 -3.55 -10.79 11.35
N VAL A 123 -2.36 -10.19 11.51
CA VAL A 123 -1.42 -9.87 10.43
C VAL A 123 -1.11 -11.12 9.62
N LEU A 124 -1.03 -10.98 8.30
CA LEU A 124 -0.72 -12.10 7.42
C LEU A 124 0.64 -12.68 7.83
N GLY A 125 0.64 -13.91 8.35
CA GLY A 125 1.85 -14.63 8.77
C GLY A 125 2.69 -15.11 7.59
N ASN A 126 2.92 -14.24 6.61
CA ASN A 126 3.62 -14.57 5.37
C ASN A 126 5.12 -14.28 5.50
N LYS A 127 5.93 -15.25 5.06
CA LYS A 127 7.41 -15.19 5.07
C LYS A 127 7.99 -14.42 3.87
N GLU A 128 7.16 -13.70 3.12
CA GLU A 128 7.61 -13.04 1.89
C GLU A 128 8.59 -11.90 2.16
N HIS A 129 9.55 -11.74 1.24
CA HIS A 129 10.64 -10.77 1.34
C HIS A 129 10.13 -9.36 1.63
N LYS A 130 9.15 -8.89 0.85
CA LYS A 130 8.57 -7.56 1.03
C LYS A 130 7.96 -7.36 2.41
N TYR A 131 7.28 -8.37 2.93
CA TYR A 131 6.72 -8.27 4.28
C TYR A 131 7.81 -8.13 5.32
N LYS A 132 8.81 -9.04 5.27
CA LYS A 132 9.89 -9.09 6.28
C LYS A 132 10.77 -7.84 6.28
N TYR A 133 11.12 -7.32 5.10
CA TYR A 133 12.14 -6.28 4.96
C TYR A 133 11.59 -4.89 4.69
N VAL A 134 10.34 -4.76 4.22
CA VAL A 134 9.73 -3.46 3.89
C VAL A 134 8.52 -3.18 4.77
N ILE A 135 7.47 -3.99 4.68
CA ILE A 135 6.19 -3.71 5.35
C ILE A 135 6.32 -3.80 6.88
N ALA A 136 6.90 -4.88 7.40
CA ALA A 136 7.00 -5.08 8.85
C ALA A 136 7.85 -4.00 9.53
N PRO A 137 9.04 -3.61 9.03
CA PRO A 137 9.80 -2.49 9.60
C PRO A 137 9.03 -1.17 9.58
N LEU A 138 8.31 -0.86 8.50
CA LEU A 138 7.48 0.34 8.39
C LEU A 138 6.31 0.36 9.38
N LEU A 139 5.78 -0.80 9.74
CA LEU A 139 4.69 -0.91 10.73
C LEU A 139 5.21 -1.00 12.17
N GLN A 140 6.42 -1.51 12.39
CA GLN A 140 7.04 -1.69 13.71
C GLN A 140 7.69 -0.43 14.29
N SER A 141 8.03 0.56 13.46
CA SER A 141 8.69 1.81 13.86
C SER A 141 7.86 2.70 14.82
N VAL A 142 6.70 2.24 15.29
CA VAL A 142 5.91 2.85 16.39
C VAL A 142 5.98 2.02 17.67
N LYS A 143 7.10 1.35 17.93
CA LYS A 143 7.47 1.03 19.31
C LYS A 143 8.15 2.26 19.90
N LYS A 144 7.42 2.98 20.75
CA LYS A 144 8.03 3.91 21.72
C LYS A 144 9.19 3.18 22.39
N VAL A 145 10.37 3.79 22.41
CA VAL A 145 11.46 3.37 23.29
C VAL A 145 10.92 3.47 24.71
N GLY A 146 10.59 2.33 25.29
CA GLY A 146 9.94 2.24 26.59
C GLY A 146 9.80 0.79 27.02
N ALA A 147 10.62 0.41 27.98
CA ALA A 147 10.64 -0.84 28.73
C ALA A 147 11.18 -2.09 28.00
N GLY A 148 12.28 -2.59 28.57
CA GLY A 148 12.92 -3.83 28.21
C GLY A 148 12.03 -5.06 28.34
N ARG A 149 12.54 -6.14 27.77
CA ARG A 149 12.00 -7.50 27.77
C ARG A 149 11.44 -7.91 29.14
N VAL A 150 10.12 -7.94 29.28
CA VAL A 150 9.44 -8.65 30.38
C VAL A 150 8.98 -10.03 29.89
N PRO A 151 9.31 -11.13 30.60
CA PRO A 151 8.89 -12.48 30.23
C PRO A 151 7.38 -12.66 30.35
N SER A 152 6.87 -13.61 29.56
CA SER A 152 5.47 -13.99 29.46
C SER A 152 4.95 -14.60 30.77
N ALA A 153 4.41 -13.76 31.66
CA ALA A 153 3.56 -14.19 32.78
C ALA A 153 2.81 -12.98 33.37
N MET A 154 1.69 -12.56 32.78
CA MET A 154 0.54 -11.98 33.51
C MET A 154 -0.60 -11.59 32.55
N ARG A 155 -1.73 -12.30 32.67
CA ARG A 155 -3.03 -11.85 32.14
C ARG A 155 -3.55 -10.71 33.01
N VAL A 156 -3.99 -9.60 32.41
CA VAL A 156 -4.85 -8.57 33.01
C VAL A 156 -5.73 -8.03 31.86
N THR A 157 -6.90 -8.63 31.60
CA THR A 157 -8.26 -8.20 32.01
C THR A 157 -8.59 -6.73 31.71
N GLY A 158 -9.74 -6.55 31.05
CA GLY A 158 -10.06 -5.41 30.20
C GLY A 158 -10.05 -4.03 30.85
N ASN A 159 -9.71 -3.03 30.04
CA ASN A 159 -10.16 -1.65 30.16
C ASN A 159 -10.17 -1.03 28.74
N ARG A 160 -11.24 -0.28 28.44
CA ARG A 160 -11.48 0.43 27.16
C ARG A 160 -10.25 1.22 26.74
N ILE A 161 -9.83 1.04 25.49
CA ILE A 161 -8.84 1.90 24.86
C ILE A 161 -9.59 3.12 24.36
N ASP A 162 -9.50 4.24 25.09
CA ASP A 162 -9.95 5.53 24.59
C ASP A 162 -8.94 5.99 23.52
N TYR A 163 -9.42 6.02 22.27
CA TYR A 163 -8.66 6.53 21.15
C TYR A 163 -8.70 8.06 21.17
N VAL A 164 -7.57 8.69 21.48
CA VAL A 164 -7.38 10.12 21.21
C VAL A 164 -6.97 10.28 19.76
N HIS A 165 -7.87 10.87 18.97
CA HIS A 165 -7.63 11.30 17.59
C HIS A 165 -6.74 12.55 17.63
N TRP A 166 -5.64 12.54 16.87
CA TRP A 166 -4.81 13.73 16.66
C TRP A 166 -4.96 14.15 15.19
N ASP A 167 -5.56 15.32 14.98
CA ASP A 167 -6.07 15.79 13.68
C ASP A 167 -5.01 16.41 12.74
N ASN A 168 -3.74 16.58 13.13
CA ASN A 168 -2.78 17.24 12.24
C ASN A 168 -1.30 16.95 12.61
N PRO A 169 -0.41 16.57 11.66
CA PRO A 169 0.97 16.18 11.97
C PRO A 169 2.01 17.31 11.95
N ASN A 170 1.61 18.59 11.88
CA ASN A 170 2.55 19.71 11.65
C ASN A 170 2.93 20.58 12.87
N GLU A 171 2.66 20.19 14.12
CA GLU A 171 3.02 21.00 15.30
C GLU A 171 4.43 20.70 15.89
N LEU A 172 5.47 20.59 15.05
CA LEU A 172 6.87 20.52 15.53
C LEU A 172 7.80 21.48 14.78
N VAL A 173 7.33 22.70 14.50
CA VAL A 173 8.19 23.84 14.16
C VAL A 173 7.60 25.05 14.88
N ASP A 174 8.06 25.34 16.10
CA ASP A 174 8.12 26.69 16.70
C ASP A 174 8.35 26.66 18.22
N ARG A 175 9.43 26.00 18.65
CA ARG A 175 10.09 26.31 19.93
C ARG A 175 11.60 26.13 19.77
N LEU A 176 12.19 26.99 18.95
CA LEU A 176 13.61 27.30 19.04
C LEU A 176 13.78 28.50 19.98
#